data_AF-A0A818I7S0-F1
#
_entry.id   AF-A0A818I7S0-F1
#
_cell.length_a   1.000
_cell.length_b   1.000
_cell.length_c   1.000
_cell.angle_alpha   90.00
_cell.angle_beta   90.00
_cell.angle_gamma   90.00
#
_symmetry.space_group_name_H-M   'P 1'
#
loop_
_entity.id
_entity.type
_entity.pdbx_description
1 polymer ?
#
loop_
_entity_poly.entity_id
_entity_poly.type
_entity_poly.pdbx_seq_one_letter_code
_entity_poly.pdbx_strand_id
1 'polypeptide(L)'
;MSATTQSGTGLNRNTLDIIKRIESAVNVYLYPCLIEYSLISLTIFFLMWRNVGKTREPSFLRFGDRHIFTVNCARASRGLLIGGIILLLTILTLIPTYLLDNDAITVTHITELVLLIVSLFIVCMSFMHTTKLYHNPNGHVDAFDRVLILITTFGDFAYSFFGLFASIFVVRPKNELPIGIEISIGFLAILQTFLQTGFILDTLKRHVKTKIEIRNKPGRETITALLLINLAIWLHDSLSAKKVRLNPIQVEYYDAGTWAIIQAFTSPLSIFYRFHSSVCLADIWQEVYNDNGNNDGRRSIGQYERQRSLNMNDIQDSEH
;
A
#
# COMPACT_ATOMS: atom_id res chain seq x y z
N MET A 1 -13.95 -1.16 -71.40
CA MET A 1 -14.52 -0.38 -70.27
C MET A 1 -15.58 -1.27 -69.63
N SER A 2 -15.60 -1.64 -68.36
CA SER A 2 -14.89 -1.19 -67.17
C SER A 2 -14.67 -2.40 -66.24
N ALA A 3 -13.45 -2.58 -65.73
CA ALA A 3 -13.20 -3.51 -64.64
C ALA A 3 -13.45 -2.77 -63.32
N THR A 4 -14.43 -3.26 -62.58
CA THR A 4 -14.91 -2.73 -61.30
C THR A 4 -13.79 -2.74 -60.26
N THR A 5 -13.31 -1.56 -59.90
CA THR A 5 -12.35 -1.32 -58.81
C THR A 5 -13.14 -1.30 -57.50
N GLN A 6 -13.35 -2.46 -56.88
CA GLN A 6 -14.04 -2.60 -55.58
C GLN A 6 -13.15 -3.21 -54.46
N SER A 7 -11.83 -3.22 -54.62
CA SER A 7 -10.92 -3.80 -53.61
C SER A 7 -10.38 -2.80 -52.57
N GLY A 8 -10.55 -1.49 -52.77
CA GLY A 8 -9.90 -0.46 -51.94
C GLY A 8 -10.62 -0.03 -50.66
N THR A 9 -11.93 -0.24 -50.55
CA THR A 9 -12.74 0.26 -49.42
C THR A 9 -12.91 -0.76 -48.28
N GLY A 10 -12.81 -2.06 -48.58
CA GLY A 10 -12.91 -3.14 -47.59
C GLY A 10 -11.65 -3.28 -46.71
N LEU A 11 -10.46 -3.07 -47.28
CA LEU A 11 -9.20 -3.18 -46.55
C LEU A 11 -9.08 -2.10 -45.44
N ASN A 12 -9.50 -0.87 -45.75
CA ASN A 12 -9.44 0.25 -44.80
C ASN A 12 -10.48 0.14 -43.67
N ARG A 13 -11.65 -0.46 -43.95
CA ARG A 13 -12.65 -0.79 -42.92
C ARG A 13 -12.16 -1.89 -41.98
N ASN A 14 -11.55 -2.95 -42.52
CA ASN A 14 -10.99 -4.03 -41.71
C ASN A 14 -9.85 -3.53 -40.81
N THR A 15 -8.96 -2.67 -41.33
CA THR A 15 -7.90 -2.04 -40.53
C THR A 15 -8.49 -1.12 -39.45
N LEU A 16 -9.49 -0.31 -39.77
CA LEU A 16 -10.16 0.56 -38.79
C LEU A 16 -10.86 -0.24 -37.69
N ASP A 17 -11.50 -1.36 -38.04
CA ASP A 17 -12.16 -2.24 -37.07
C ASP A 17 -11.15 -2.95 -36.17
N ILE A 18 -9.99 -3.36 -36.71
CA ILE A 18 -8.88 -3.91 -35.91
C ILE A 18 -8.35 -2.84 -34.95
N ILE A 19 -8.11 -1.62 -35.43
CA ILE A 19 -7.63 -0.51 -34.60
C ILE A 19 -8.64 -0.21 -33.48
N LYS A 20 -9.93 -0.10 -33.79
CA LYS A 20 -10.98 0.14 -32.78
C LYS A 20 -11.09 -0.99 -31.76
N ARG A 21 -10.90 -2.25 -32.17
CA ARG A 21 -10.86 -3.39 -31.24
C ARG A 21 -9.65 -3.33 -30.33
N ILE A 22 -8.47 -3.01 -30.86
CA ILE A 22 -7.25 -2.84 -30.07
C ILE A 22 -7.42 -1.66 -29.11
N GLU A 23 -7.90 -0.53 -29.58
CA GLU A 23 -8.15 0.67 -28.78
C GLU A 23 -9.13 0.37 -27.64
N SER A 24 -10.27 -0.26 -27.94
CA SER A 24 -11.25 -0.65 -26.92
C SER A 24 -10.66 -1.65 -25.92
N ALA A 25 -9.82 -2.60 -26.36
CA ALA A 25 -9.18 -3.55 -25.47
C ALA A 25 -8.16 -2.86 -24.56
N VAL A 26 -7.35 -1.96 -25.10
CA VAL A 26 -6.28 -1.25 -24.39
C VAL A 26 -6.84 -0.20 -23.42
N ASN A 27 -7.89 0.54 -23.81
CA ASN A 27 -8.49 1.59 -22.98
C ASN A 27 -9.05 1.08 -21.65
N VAL A 28 -9.58 -0.15 -21.63
CA VAL A 28 -10.06 -0.79 -20.38
C VAL A 28 -8.92 -0.96 -19.36
N TYR A 29 -7.68 -1.15 -19.82
CA TYR A 29 -6.52 -1.27 -18.94
C TYR A 29 -5.85 0.07 -18.63
N LEU A 30 -5.83 1.00 -19.60
CA LEU A 30 -5.16 2.29 -19.45
C LEU A 30 -5.93 3.25 -18.54
N TYR A 31 -7.26 3.20 -18.55
CA TYR A 31 -8.07 4.19 -17.82
C TYR A 31 -7.81 4.17 -16.29
N PRO A 32 -7.81 3.02 -15.60
CA PRO A 32 -7.43 2.97 -14.18
C PRO A 32 -5.97 3.37 -13.94
N CYS A 33 -5.04 2.94 -14.81
CA CYS A 33 -3.63 3.34 -14.73
C CYS A 33 -3.44 4.86 -14.84
N LEU A 34 -4.22 5.53 -15.69
CA LEU A 34 -4.17 6.98 -15.84
C LEU A 34 -4.63 7.68 -14.57
N ILE A 35 -5.66 7.16 -13.90
CA ILE A 35 -6.14 7.70 -12.62
C ILE A 35 -5.09 7.49 -11.53
N GLU A 36 -4.52 6.29 -11.41
CA GLU A 36 -3.43 5.98 -10.48
C GLU A 36 -2.22 6.89 -10.71
N TYR A 37 -1.78 7.01 -11.96
CA TYR A 37 -0.68 7.90 -12.35
C TYR A 37 -0.97 9.35 -11.95
N SER A 38 -2.20 9.82 -12.17
CA SER A 38 -2.59 11.19 -11.84
C SER A 38 -2.57 11.44 -10.33
N LEU A 39 -3.05 10.48 -9.51
CA LEU A 39 -3.03 10.56 -8.05
C LEU A 39 -1.60 10.54 -7.48
N ILE A 40 -0.75 9.65 -7.99
CA ILE A 40 0.66 9.57 -7.60
C ILE A 40 1.38 10.85 -7.99
N SER A 41 1.17 11.33 -9.22
CA SER A 41 1.79 12.56 -9.72
C SER A 41 1.36 13.76 -8.88
N LEU A 42 0.06 13.92 -8.60
CA LEU A 42 -0.45 14.98 -7.74
C LEU A 42 0.21 14.97 -6.35
N THR A 43 0.37 13.78 -5.77
CA THR A 43 1.03 13.60 -4.47
C THR A 43 2.50 14.03 -4.53
N ILE A 44 3.25 13.57 -5.54
CA ILE A 44 4.67 13.92 -5.72
C ILE A 44 4.83 15.42 -5.99
N PHE A 45 4.02 16.00 -6.88
CA PHE A 45 4.04 17.44 -7.16
C PHE A 45 3.74 18.27 -5.92
N PHE A 46 2.73 17.88 -5.13
CA PHE A 46 2.42 18.55 -3.88
C PHE A 46 3.58 18.48 -2.87
N LEU A 47 4.21 17.30 -2.74
CA LEU A 47 5.40 17.12 -1.89
C LEU A 47 6.57 17.99 -2.35
N MET A 48 6.85 18.02 -3.65
CA MET A 48 7.89 18.88 -4.22
C MET A 48 7.59 20.35 -3.95
N TRP A 49 6.39 20.81 -4.29
CA TRP A 49 5.94 22.20 -4.10
C TRP A 49 6.09 22.65 -2.65
N ARG A 50 5.63 21.84 -1.69
CA ARG A 50 5.69 22.15 -0.26
C ARG A 50 7.12 22.19 0.30
N ASN A 51 8.09 21.60 -0.41
CA ASN A 51 9.49 21.56 -0.04
C ASN A 51 10.34 22.61 -0.77
N VAL A 52 9.80 23.28 -1.80
CA VAL A 52 10.47 24.41 -2.47
C VAL A 52 10.72 25.54 -1.46
N GLY A 53 11.95 26.04 -1.40
CA GLY A 53 12.33 27.18 -0.56
C GLY A 53 12.51 26.86 0.93
N LYS A 54 12.29 25.62 1.37
CA LYS A 54 12.64 25.20 2.74
C LYS A 54 14.11 24.79 2.79
N THR A 55 14.96 25.65 3.37
CA THR A 55 16.28 25.27 3.88
C THR A 55 16.09 24.42 5.13
N ARG A 56 15.76 23.14 4.96
CA ARG A 56 16.04 22.17 6.02
C ARG A 56 17.57 22.02 6.08
N GLU A 57 18.16 22.15 7.26
CA GLU A 57 19.43 21.48 7.58
C GLU A 57 19.35 20.07 6.98
N PRO A 58 20.35 19.63 6.20
CA PRO A 58 20.18 18.57 5.22
C PRO A 58 20.00 17.22 5.92
N SER A 59 18.76 16.87 6.26
CA SER A 59 18.39 15.53 6.72
C SER A 59 18.07 14.59 5.55
N PHE A 60 17.81 15.11 4.35
CA PHE A 60 17.37 14.30 3.20
C PHE A 60 18.39 14.19 2.05
N LEU A 61 19.48 14.95 2.06
CA LEU A 61 20.51 14.90 1.00
C LEU A 61 21.94 15.04 1.58
N ARG A 62 22.39 14.05 2.35
CA ARG A 62 23.82 13.70 2.39
C ARG A 62 24.16 12.75 1.22
N PHE A 63 23.81 13.15 0.00
CA PHE A 63 24.27 12.49 -1.23
C PHE A 63 25.69 12.93 -1.65
N GLY A 64 26.30 13.86 -0.90
CA GLY A 64 27.64 14.41 -1.17
C GLY A 64 28.78 13.82 -0.33
N ASP A 65 28.48 13.11 0.76
CA ASP A 65 29.49 12.30 1.44
C ASP A 65 29.35 10.86 0.96
N ARG A 66 30.47 10.24 0.59
CA ARG A 66 30.61 8.82 0.22
C ARG A 66 30.23 7.86 1.37
N HIS A 67 29.06 7.99 1.96
CA HIS A 67 28.40 6.88 2.63
C HIS A 67 27.78 6.03 1.54
N ILE A 68 28.50 4.98 1.13
CA ILE A 68 27.93 3.84 0.44
C ILE A 68 26.60 3.54 1.16
N PHE A 69 25.46 3.69 0.46
CA PHE A 69 24.13 3.32 0.95
C PHE A 69 24.13 1.79 1.11
N THR A 70 24.79 1.35 2.18
CA THR A 70 24.94 -0.05 2.54
C THR A 70 23.64 -0.45 3.22
N VAL A 71 22.67 -0.81 2.40
CA VAL A 71 21.43 -1.44 2.84
C VAL A 71 21.80 -2.76 3.49
N ASN A 72 22.06 -2.75 4.80
CA ASN A 72 22.41 -3.96 5.52
C ASN A 72 21.15 -4.79 5.78
N CYS A 73 20.82 -5.65 4.80
CA CYS A 73 19.69 -6.57 4.83
C CYS A 73 19.92 -7.80 5.70
N ALA A 74 21.05 -7.94 6.40
CA ALA A 74 21.38 -9.15 7.17
C ALA A 74 20.32 -9.53 8.22
N ARG A 75 19.55 -8.55 8.72
CA ARG A 75 18.44 -8.74 9.68
C ARG A 75 17.05 -8.57 9.06
N ALA A 76 16.99 -8.61 7.74
CA ALA A 76 15.78 -8.53 6.94
C ALA A 76 15.66 -9.73 5.97
N SER A 77 16.72 -10.54 5.84
CA SER A 77 16.87 -11.57 4.80
C SER A 77 15.74 -12.60 4.80
N ARG A 78 15.29 -13.08 5.97
CA ARG A 78 14.15 -14.01 6.05
C ARG A 78 12.85 -13.37 5.57
N GLY A 79 12.60 -12.13 5.99
CA GLY A 79 11.45 -11.35 5.54
C GLY A 79 11.48 -11.06 4.03
N LEU A 80 12.65 -10.72 3.50
CA LEU A 80 12.89 -10.51 2.07
C LEU A 80 12.61 -11.78 1.27
N LEU A 81 13.07 -12.95 1.76
CA LEU A 81 12.83 -14.23 1.09
C LEU A 81 11.35 -14.60 1.11
N ILE A 82 10.69 -14.56 2.27
CA ILE A 82 9.27 -14.91 2.39
C ILE A 82 8.40 -13.95 1.56
N GLY A 83 8.59 -12.65 1.73
CA GLY A 83 7.84 -11.64 0.97
C GLY A 83 8.15 -11.69 -0.53
N GLY A 84 9.40 -11.97 -0.90
CA GLY A 84 9.81 -12.10 -2.30
C GLY A 84 9.19 -13.32 -2.98
N ILE A 85 9.11 -14.46 -2.29
CA ILE A 85 8.42 -15.65 -2.78
C ILE A 85 6.93 -15.35 -2.98
N ILE A 86 6.27 -14.68 -2.01
CA ILE A 86 4.85 -14.32 -2.14
C ILE A 86 4.63 -13.39 -3.33
N LEU A 87 5.49 -12.38 -3.51
CA LEU A 87 5.44 -11.47 -4.66
C LEU A 87 5.61 -12.22 -5.99
N LEU A 88 6.60 -13.11 -6.08
CA LEU A 88 6.84 -13.92 -7.28
C LEU A 88 5.64 -14.85 -7.57
N LEU A 89 5.11 -15.54 -6.56
CA LEU A 89 3.93 -16.39 -6.71
C LEU A 89 2.73 -15.57 -7.19
N THR A 90 2.54 -14.36 -6.65
CA THR A 90 1.47 -13.46 -7.09
C THR A 90 1.63 -13.10 -8.57
N ILE A 91 2.84 -12.75 -9.02
CA ILE A 91 3.12 -12.51 -10.44
C ILE A 91 2.80 -13.74 -11.29
N LEU A 92 3.14 -14.94 -10.82
CA LEU A 92 2.83 -16.18 -11.54
C LEU A 92 1.32 -16.44 -11.64
N THR A 93 0.54 -16.13 -10.59
CA THR A 93 -0.93 -16.26 -10.62
C THR A 93 -1.62 -15.26 -11.54
N LEU A 94 -0.94 -14.17 -11.93
CA LEU A 94 -1.45 -13.22 -12.92
C LEU A 94 -1.43 -13.78 -14.35
N ILE A 95 -0.55 -14.73 -14.65
CA ILE A 95 -0.44 -15.29 -16.02
C ILE A 95 -1.72 -16.07 -16.41
N PRO A 96 -2.20 -17.05 -15.61
CA PRO A 96 -3.46 -17.76 -15.89
C PRO A 96 -4.67 -16.83 -16.03
N THR A 97 -4.72 -15.74 -15.26
CA THR A 97 -5.81 -14.76 -15.32
C THR A 97 -5.92 -14.10 -16.69
N TYR A 98 -4.81 -13.98 -17.43
CA TYR A 98 -4.79 -13.46 -18.80
C TYR A 98 -4.93 -14.52 -19.89
N LEU A 99 -4.53 -15.76 -19.62
CA LEU A 99 -4.50 -16.84 -20.62
C LEU A 99 -5.71 -17.79 -20.58
N LEU A 100 -6.35 -17.97 -19.42
CA LEU A 100 -7.42 -18.94 -19.20
C LEU A 100 -8.72 -18.22 -18.87
N ASP A 101 -9.71 -18.31 -19.76
CA ASP A 101 -10.98 -17.57 -19.61
C ASP A 101 -11.95 -18.16 -18.57
N ASN A 102 -11.85 -19.46 -18.27
CA ASN A 102 -12.81 -20.16 -17.39
C ASN A 102 -12.39 -20.13 -15.91
N ASP A 103 -11.09 -20.25 -15.60
CA ASP A 103 -10.60 -20.33 -14.21
C ASP A 103 -10.04 -19.01 -13.66
N ALA A 104 -9.97 -17.96 -14.48
CA ALA A 104 -9.38 -16.67 -14.10
C ALA A 104 -10.03 -16.06 -12.85
N ILE A 105 -11.36 -16.13 -12.75
CA ILE A 105 -12.11 -15.56 -11.62
C ILE A 105 -11.70 -16.29 -10.32
N THR A 106 -11.77 -17.62 -10.31
CA THR A 106 -11.46 -18.46 -9.15
C THR A 106 -10.02 -18.25 -8.68
N VAL A 107 -9.06 -18.25 -9.61
CA VAL A 107 -7.65 -18.03 -9.28
C VAL A 107 -7.43 -16.64 -8.70
N THR A 108 -8.10 -15.61 -9.22
CA THR A 108 -8.01 -14.23 -8.71
C THR A 108 -8.46 -14.15 -7.26
N HIS A 109 -9.68 -14.60 -6.97
CA HIS A 109 -10.23 -14.52 -5.61
C HIS A 109 -9.48 -15.39 -4.60
N ILE A 110 -9.02 -16.59 -5.00
CA ILE A 110 -8.19 -17.42 -4.11
C ILE A 110 -6.86 -16.72 -3.81
N THR A 111 -6.24 -16.11 -4.83
CA THR A 111 -4.99 -15.36 -4.65
C THR A 111 -5.19 -14.18 -3.70
N GLU A 112 -6.24 -13.39 -3.91
CA GLU A 112 -6.61 -12.27 -3.03
C GLU A 112 -6.85 -12.73 -1.59
N LEU A 113 -7.65 -13.79 -1.40
CA LEU A 113 -7.94 -14.36 -0.09
C LEU A 113 -6.67 -14.79 0.64
N VAL A 114 -5.78 -15.52 -0.05
CA VAL A 114 -4.50 -15.98 0.52
C VAL A 114 -3.61 -14.80 0.89
N LEU A 115 -3.51 -13.79 0.01
CA LEU A 115 -2.73 -12.59 0.28
C LEU A 115 -3.26 -11.82 1.50
N LEU A 116 -4.58 -11.68 1.64
CA LEU A 116 -5.21 -11.01 2.79
C LEU A 116 -4.96 -11.76 4.10
N ILE A 117 -5.11 -13.09 4.12
CA ILE A 117 -4.86 -13.92 5.32
C ILE A 117 -3.39 -13.81 5.75
N VAL A 118 -2.46 -13.98 4.81
CA VAL A 118 -1.03 -13.91 5.10
C VAL A 118 -0.65 -12.49 5.54
N SER A 119 -1.16 -11.46 4.87
CA SER A 119 -0.93 -10.07 5.25
C SER A 119 -1.44 -9.76 6.65
N LEU A 120 -2.66 -10.18 6.99
CA LEU A 120 -3.24 -10.03 8.32
C LEU A 120 -2.36 -10.66 9.40
N PHE A 121 -1.89 -11.89 9.17
CA PHE A 121 -1.00 -12.58 10.09
C PHE A 121 0.32 -11.82 10.28
N ILE A 122 0.95 -11.37 9.20
CA ILE A 122 2.21 -10.63 9.25
C ILE A 122 2.05 -9.25 9.91
N VAL A 123 0.92 -8.55 9.69
CA VAL A 123 0.61 -7.29 10.38
C VAL A 123 0.54 -7.50 11.89
N CYS A 124 -0.21 -8.51 12.34
CA CYS A 124 -0.31 -8.84 13.76
C CYS A 124 1.06 -9.16 14.38
N MET A 125 1.88 -9.97 13.69
CA MET A 125 3.25 -10.26 14.11
C MET A 125 4.12 -9.00 14.17
N SER A 126 4.08 -8.15 13.14
CA SER A 126 4.80 -6.88 13.13
C SER A 126 4.39 -5.98 14.30
N PHE A 127 3.10 -5.92 14.62
CA PHE A 127 2.60 -5.12 15.73
C PHE A 127 3.10 -5.66 17.08
N MET A 128 3.06 -6.99 17.29
CA MET A 128 3.60 -7.63 18.49
C MET A 128 5.12 -7.42 18.67
N HIS A 129 5.88 -7.36 17.56
CA HIS A 129 7.32 -7.13 17.62
C HIS A 129 7.68 -5.66 17.87
N THR A 130 6.96 -4.72 17.24
CA THR A 130 7.24 -3.28 17.32
C THR A 130 6.69 -2.64 18.58
N THR A 131 5.64 -3.18 19.20
CA THR A 131 5.10 -2.69 20.48
C THR A 131 6.12 -2.69 21.62
N LYS A 132 7.19 -3.50 21.51
CA LYS A 132 8.33 -3.53 22.44
C LYS A 132 9.23 -2.30 22.34
N LEU A 133 9.15 -1.55 21.23
CA LEU A 133 9.92 -0.33 21.00
C LEU A 133 9.29 0.86 21.72
N TYR A 134 10.13 1.83 22.06
CA TYR A 134 9.69 3.04 22.73
C TYR A 134 8.76 3.87 21.83
N HIS A 135 7.59 4.21 22.35
CA HIS A 135 6.64 5.11 21.69
C HIS A 135 6.96 6.56 22.07
N ASN A 136 7.24 7.40 21.08
CA ASN A 136 7.42 8.83 21.25
C ASN A 136 6.11 9.56 20.92
N PRO A 137 5.31 9.98 21.92
CA PRO A 137 4.02 10.64 21.65
C PRO A 137 4.20 11.98 20.92
N ASN A 138 5.35 12.63 21.08
CA ASN A 138 5.73 13.88 20.41
C ASN A 138 6.49 13.65 19.10
N GLY A 139 6.55 12.41 18.61
CA GLY A 139 7.18 12.07 17.34
C GLY A 139 6.53 12.85 16.21
N HIS A 140 7.34 13.63 15.48
CA HIS A 140 6.88 14.37 14.33
C HIS A 140 6.67 13.43 13.14
N VAL A 141 5.47 12.85 13.03
CA VAL A 141 4.99 12.31 11.76
C VAL A 141 4.50 13.47 10.90
N ASP A 142 4.76 13.45 9.61
CA ASP A 142 4.25 14.48 8.72
C ASP A 142 2.71 14.50 8.76
N ALA A 143 2.12 15.69 8.92
CA ALA A 143 0.67 15.83 8.91
C ALA A 143 0.07 15.43 7.57
N PHE A 144 0.81 15.64 6.47
CA PHE A 144 0.38 15.25 5.14
C PHE A 144 0.26 13.73 5.01
N ASP A 145 1.32 12.99 5.36
CA ASP A 145 1.32 11.51 5.26
C ASP A 145 0.23 10.88 6.15
N ARG A 146 -0.03 11.47 7.33
CA ARG A 146 -1.15 11.04 8.18
C ARG A 146 -2.52 11.25 7.53
N VAL A 147 -2.75 12.39 6.90
CA VAL A 147 -4.02 12.66 6.22
C VAL A 147 -4.15 11.78 4.98
N LEU A 148 -3.05 11.58 4.25
CA LEU A 148 -3.04 10.78 3.03
C LEU A 148 -3.33 9.30 3.30
N ILE A 149 -2.71 8.71 4.33
CA ILE A 149 -3.02 7.33 4.72
C ILE A 149 -4.49 7.21 5.17
N LEU A 150 -5.04 8.18 5.91
CA LEU A 150 -6.44 8.13 6.35
C LEU A 150 -7.45 8.23 5.20
N ILE A 151 -7.22 9.13 4.23
CA ILE A 151 -8.07 9.28 3.05
C ILE A 151 -8.05 7.99 2.21
N THR A 152 -6.87 7.41 2.02
CA THR A 152 -6.72 6.18 1.24
C THR A 152 -7.29 4.96 1.95
N THR A 153 -7.14 4.86 3.28
CA THR A 153 -7.83 3.87 4.11
C THR A 153 -9.36 3.97 3.98
N PHE A 154 -9.92 5.19 3.96
CA PHE A 154 -11.35 5.36 3.76
C PHE A 154 -11.82 4.86 2.38
N GLY A 155 -11.06 5.15 1.32
CA GLY A 155 -11.37 4.66 -0.02
C GLY A 155 -11.28 3.14 -0.14
N ASP A 156 -10.26 2.54 0.46
CA ASP A 156 -10.12 1.07 0.54
C ASP A 156 -11.28 0.43 1.31
N PHE A 157 -11.64 0.99 2.47
CA PHE A 157 -12.82 0.57 3.22
C PHE A 157 -14.11 0.66 2.40
N ALA A 158 -14.33 1.77 1.69
CA ALA A 158 -15.52 1.95 0.86
C ALA A 158 -15.60 0.89 -0.25
N TYR A 159 -14.47 0.60 -0.93
CA TYR A 159 -14.41 -0.46 -1.95
C TYR A 159 -14.81 -1.81 -1.37
N SER A 160 -14.20 -2.22 -0.25
CA SER A 160 -14.51 -3.50 0.40
C SER A 160 -15.92 -3.56 0.96
N PHE A 161 -16.44 -2.44 1.50
CA PHE A 161 -17.79 -2.35 2.05
C PHE A 161 -18.85 -2.56 0.98
N PHE A 162 -18.77 -1.83 -0.14
CA PHE A 162 -19.76 -2.00 -1.21
C PHE A 162 -19.68 -3.38 -1.85
N GLY A 163 -18.47 -3.93 -2.03
CA GLY A 163 -18.25 -5.30 -2.50
C GLY A 163 -18.89 -6.33 -1.57
N LEU A 164 -18.58 -6.28 -0.27
CA LEU A 164 -19.14 -7.16 0.75
C LEU A 164 -20.66 -7.06 0.82
N PHE A 165 -21.21 -5.84 0.75
CA PHE A 165 -22.64 -5.61 0.79
C PHE A 165 -23.35 -6.31 -0.38
N ALA A 166 -22.85 -6.18 -1.61
CA ALA A 166 -23.38 -6.93 -2.74
C ALA A 166 -23.32 -8.45 -2.51
N SER A 167 -22.18 -8.98 -2.04
CA SER A 167 -22.00 -10.43 -1.84
C SER A 167 -22.92 -11.01 -0.74
N ILE A 168 -23.32 -10.22 0.26
CA ILE A 168 -24.27 -10.66 1.30
C ILE A 168 -25.71 -10.69 0.78
N PHE A 169 -26.11 -9.71 -0.03
CA PHE A 169 -27.51 -9.51 -0.42
C PHE A 169 -27.92 -10.17 -1.74
N VAL A 170 -26.97 -10.67 -2.54
CA VAL A 170 -27.29 -11.46 -3.75
C VAL A 170 -27.77 -12.85 -3.36
N VAL A 171 -29.05 -13.13 -3.63
CA VAL A 171 -29.76 -14.30 -3.09
C VAL A 171 -29.36 -15.62 -3.76
N ARG A 172 -28.95 -15.64 -5.05
CA ARG A 172 -28.38 -16.82 -5.74
C ARG A 172 -27.64 -16.43 -7.03
N PRO A 173 -26.30 -16.31 -7.02
CA PRO A 173 -25.57 -16.15 -8.27
C PRO A 173 -25.66 -17.44 -9.10
N LYS A 174 -25.79 -17.28 -10.41
CA LYS A 174 -25.84 -18.37 -11.39
C LYS A 174 -24.47 -19.00 -11.68
N ASN A 175 -23.39 -18.53 -11.05
CA ASN A 175 -22.00 -18.84 -11.42
C ASN A 175 -21.23 -19.61 -10.32
N GLU A 176 -20.19 -20.31 -10.78
CA GLU A 176 -19.45 -21.40 -10.15
C GLU A 176 -18.55 -21.04 -8.94
N LEU A 177 -18.51 -19.77 -8.50
CA LEU A 177 -17.71 -19.38 -7.32
C LEU A 177 -18.51 -19.52 -6.01
N PRO A 178 -17.92 -20.04 -4.93
CA PRO A 178 -18.55 -20.03 -3.63
C PRO A 178 -18.66 -18.58 -3.13
N ILE A 179 -19.89 -18.06 -3.01
CA ILE A 179 -20.21 -16.74 -2.41
C ILE A 179 -19.46 -16.51 -1.09
N GLY A 180 -19.25 -17.58 -0.32
CA GLY A 180 -18.50 -17.55 0.93
C GLY A 180 -17.06 -17.02 0.78
N ILE A 181 -16.40 -17.24 -0.36
CA ILE A 181 -15.05 -16.70 -0.63
C ILE A 181 -15.11 -15.17 -0.74
N GLU A 182 -16.04 -14.61 -1.52
CA GLU A 182 -16.16 -13.15 -1.66
C GLU A 182 -16.52 -12.47 -0.33
N ILE A 183 -17.46 -13.06 0.42
CA ILE A 183 -17.82 -12.56 1.75
C ILE A 183 -16.57 -12.58 2.66
N SER A 184 -15.80 -13.67 2.63
CA SER A 184 -14.57 -13.78 3.42
C SER A 184 -13.53 -12.73 3.01
N ILE A 185 -13.35 -12.49 1.71
CA ILE A 185 -12.47 -11.44 1.18
C ILE A 185 -12.91 -10.08 1.71
N GLY A 186 -14.20 -9.73 1.58
CA GLY A 186 -14.72 -8.45 2.03
C GLY A 186 -14.49 -8.19 3.53
N PHE A 187 -14.77 -9.17 4.39
CA PHE A 187 -14.50 -9.06 5.82
C PHE A 187 -13.01 -8.99 6.15
N LEU A 188 -12.19 -9.84 5.52
CA LEU A 188 -10.75 -9.86 5.74
C LEU A 188 -10.08 -8.59 5.26
N ALA A 189 -10.48 -8.03 4.13
CA ALA A 189 -9.95 -6.78 3.59
C ALA A 189 -10.17 -5.62 4.57
N ILE A 190 -11.40 -5.46 5.07
CA ILE A 190 -11.72 -4.42 6.06
C ILE A 190 -10.87 -4.59 7.33
N LEU A 191 -10.80 -5.82 7.87
CA LEU A 191 -10.03 -6.11 9.08
C LEU A 191 -8.52 -5.87 8.87
N GLN A 192 -7.98 -6.35 7.75
CA GLN A 192 -6.57 -6.24 7.41
C GLN A 192 -6.17 -4.77 7.21
N THR A 193 -6.96 -3.99 6.47
CA THR A 193 -6.70 -2.57 6.25
C THR A 193 -6.79 -1.77 7.53
N PHE A 194 -7.77 -2.04 8.40
CA PHE A 194 -7.89 -1.39 9.69
C PHE A 194 -6.66 -1.65 10.59
N LEU A 195 -6.28 -2.92 10.77
CA LEU A 195 -5.12 -3.27 11.60
C LEU A 195 -3.80 -2.77 11.01
N GLN A 196 -3.63 -2.82 9.68
CA GLN A 196 -2.42 -2.31 9.03
C GLN A 196 -2.31 -0.79 9.17
N THR A 197 -3.40 -0.05 8.99
CA THR A 197 -3.41 1.40 9.17
C THR A 197 -3.05 1.77 10.61
N GLY A 198 -3.64 1.09 11.60
CA GLY A 198 -3.30 1.26 13.01
C GLY A 198 -1.83 0.95 13.30
N PHE A 199 -1.33 -0.17 12.76
CA PHE A 199 0.09 -0.56 12.87
C PHE A 199 1.03 0.53 12.31
N ILE A 200 0.75 1.06 11.12
CA ILE A 200 1.57 2.10 10.48
C ILE A 200 1.58 3.37 11.32
N LEU A 201 0.39 3.87 11.71
CA LEU A 201 0.27 5.11 12.47
C LEU A 201 0.94 5.04 13.85
N ASP A 202 0.88 3.89 14.52
CA ASP A 202 1.56 3.66 15.78
C ASP A 202 3.08 3.53 15.58
N THR A 203 3.52 2.72 14.61
CA THR A 203 4.94 2.41 14.41
C THR A 203 5.73 3.61 13.89
N LEU A 204 5.11 4.51 13.12
CA LEU A 204 5.72 5.80 12.72
C LEU A 204 6.15 6.67 13.90
N LYS A 205 5.60 6.43 15.11
CA LYS A 205 5.98 7.12 16.35
C LYS A 205 6.96 6.32 17.21
N ARG A 206 7.39 5.14 16.78
CA ARG A 206 8.24 4.24 17.58
C ARG A 206 9.70 4.34 17.16
N HIS A 207 10.59 4.26 18.14
CA HIS A 207 12.04 4.26 17.91
C HIS A 207 12.76 3.33 18.89
N VAL A 208 13.96 2.90 18.48
CA VAL A 208 14.89 2.18 19.36
C VAL A 208 15.56 3.12 20.36
N LYS A 209 15.73 2.67 21.62
CA LYS A 209 16.44 3.45 22.66
C LYS A 209 17.77 2.83 23.04
N THR A 210 17.82 1.49 23.06
CA THR A 210 18.97 0.74 23.56
C THR A 210 19.89 0.31 22.41
N LYS A 211 21.19 0.19 22.71
CA LYS A 211 22.17 -0.38 21.75
C LYS A 211 21.81 -1.82 21.34
N ILE A 212 21.16 -2.57 22.23
CA ILE A 212 20.69 -3.93 21.96
C ILE A 212 19.57 -3.90 20.92
N GLU A 213 18.61 -2.98 21.00
CA GLU A 213 17.54 -2.84 20.01
C GLU A 213 18.04 -2.35 18.66
N ILE A 214 18.96 -1.38 18.63
CA ILE A 214 19.63 -0.91 17.40
C ILE A 214 20.31 -2.08 16.69
N ARG A 215 21.03 -2.90 17.47
CA ARG A 215 21.67 -4.11 16.96
C ARG A 215 20.62 -5.11 16.53
N ASN A 216 19.62 -5.41 17.36
CA ASN A 216 18.70 -6.52 17.17
C ASN A 216 17.65 -6.31 16.08
N LYS A 217 17.25 -5.05 15.88
CA LYS A 217 16.22 -4.60 14.95
C LYS A 217 14.89 -5.38 15.06
N PRO A 218 14.24 -5.37 16.25
CA PRO A 218 13.05 -6.19 16.50
C PRO A 218 11.89 -5.84 15.56
N GLY A 219 11.42 -6.83 14.78
CA GLY A 219 10.31 -6.64 13.81
C GLY A 219 10.77 -6.23 12.41
N ARG A 220 12.08 -6.06 12.18
CA ARG A 220 12.63 -5.70 10.87
C ARG A 220 12.27 -6.71 9.78
N GLU A 221 12.33 -8.00 10.08
CA GLU A 221 12.00 -9.07 9.14
C GLU A 221 10.51 -9.04 8.78
N THR A 222 9.61 -8.90 9.76
CA THR A 222 8.16 -8.88 9.51
C THR A 222 7.71 -7.61 8.79
N ILE A 223 8.32 -6.45 9.08
CA ILE A 223 8.11 -5.21 8.31
C ILE A 223 8.57 -5.39 6.85
N THR A 224 9.72 -6.04 6.63
CA THR A 224 10.24 -6.29 5.27
C THR A 224 9.29 -7.21 4.48
N ALA A 225 8.83 -8.29 5.11
CA ALA A 225 7.85 -9.19 4.48
C ALA A 225 6.54 -8.45 4.17
N LEU A 226 6.03 -7.65 5.12
CA LEU A 226 4.80 -6.89 4.97
C LEU A 226 4.87 -5.87 3.82
N LEU A 227 6.03 -5.23 3.64
CA LEU A 227 6.28 -4.32 2.51
C LEU A 227 6.13 -5.05 1.17
N LEU A 228 6.77 -6.21 1.02
CA LEU A 228 6.68 -6.99 -0.21
C LEU A 228 5.28 -7.58 -0.44
N ILE A 229 4.58 -7.98 0.63
CA ILE A 229 3.20 -8.44 0.54
C ILE A 229 2.27 -7.29 0.12
N ASN A 230 2.47 -6.08 0.62
CA ASN A 230 1.69 -4.91 0.16
C ASN A 230 1.95 -4.58 -1.31
N LEU A 231 3.20 -4.71 -1.78
CA LEU A 231 3.51 -4.60 -3.21
C LEU A 231 2.86 -5.71 -4.04
N ALA A 232 2.76 -6.93 -3.50
CA ALA A 232 2.08 -8.04 -4.15
C ALA A 232 0.57 -7.79 -4.27
N ILE A 233 -0.08 -7.33 -3.20
CA ILE A 233 -1.49 -6.95 -3.20
C ILE A 233 -1.71 -5.77 -4.15
N TRP A 234 -0.89 -4.73 -4.08
CA TRP A 234 -0.96 -3.59 -5.01
C TRP A 234 -0.89 -4.04 -6.47
N LEU A 235 0.06 -4.93 -6.79
CA LEU A 235 0.22 -5.46 -8.15
C LEU A 235 -0.99 -6.29 -8.57
N HIS A 236 -1.50 -7.13 -7.67
CA HIS A 236 -2.70 -7.92 -7.89
C HIS A 236 -3.90 -7.01 -8.17
N ASP A 237 -4.20 -6.04 -7.30
CA ASP A 237 -5.36 -5.14 -7.46
C ASP A 237 -5.24 -4.30 -8.74
N SER A 238 -4.04 -3.76 -9.01
CA SER A 238 -3.79 -2.93 -10.20
C SER A 238 -3.96 -3.69 -11.51
N LEU A 239 -3.74 -5.00 -11.53
CA LEU A 239 -3.77 -5.82 -12.76
C LEU A 239 -5.05 -6.65 -12.89
N SER A 240 -5.62 -7.08 -11.76
CA SER A 240 -6.86 -7.86 -11.69
C SER A 240 -8.11 -6.99 -11.78
N ALA A 241 -8.16 -5.79 -11.16
CA ALA A 241 -9.38 -4.95 -11.13
C ALA A 241 -9.87 -4.47 -12.52
N LYS A 242 -9.09 -4.72 -13.57
CA LYS A 242 -9.33 -4.25 -14.95
C LYS A 242 -10.29 -5.11 -15.76
N LYS A 243 -10.95 -6.11 -15.15
CA LYS A 243 -11.92 -6.97 -15.86
C LYS A 243 -13.30 -6.91 -15.23
N VAL A 244 -14.26 -6.29 -15.94
CA VAL A 244 -15.69 -6.26 -15.57
C VAL A 244 -16.28 -7.67 -15.38
N ARG A 245 -15.75 -8.69 -16.07
CA ARG A 245 -16.15 -10.10 -15.94
C ARG A 245 -15.79 -10.73 -14.58
N LEU A 246 -14.93 -10.10 -13.78
CA LEU A 246 -14.51 -10.62 -12.47
C LEU A 246 -15.49 -10.32 -11.34
N ASN A 247 -16.44 -9.40 -11.54
CA ASN A 247 -17.36 -8.94 -10.48
C ASN A 247 -18.83 -9.23 -10.82
N PRO A 248 -19.20 -10.50 -11.12
CA PRO A 248 -20.57 -10.82 -11.55
C PRO A 248 -21.59 -10.54 -10.44
N ILE A 249 -21.21 -10.75 -9.17
CA ILE A 249 -22.10 -10.56 -8.01
C ILE A 249 -22.41 -9.08 -7.81
N GLN A 250 -21.41 -8.21 -7.88
CA GLN A 250 -21.58 -6.78 -7.68
C GLN A 250 -22.38 -6.14 -8.82
N VAL A 251 -22.18 -6.62 -10.06
CA VAL A 251 -22.97 -6.20 -11.24
C VAL A 251 -24.40 -6.70 -11.17
N GLU A 252 -24.65 -7.89 -10.61
CA GLU A 252 -26.00 -8.41 -10.38
C GLU A 252 -26.76 -7.58 -9.33
N TYR A 253 -26.07 -7.09 -8.30
CA TYR A 253 -26.67 -6.28 -7.23
C TYR A 253 -26.85 -4.80 -7.59
N TYR A 254 -25.77 -4.14 -8.02
CA TYR A 254 -25.71 -2.71 -8.35
C TYR A 254 -25.59 -2.48 -9.85
N ASP A 255 -26.24 -3.25 -10.71
CA ASP A 255 -26.38 -2.95 -12.15
C ASP A 255 -25.20 -2.22 -12.85
N ALA A 256 -24.46 -2.88 -13.74
CA ALA A 256 -23.21 -2.44 -14.39
C ALA A 256 -22.79 -0.94 -14.33
N GLY A 257 -23.68 0.01 -14.67
CA GLY A 257 -23.44 1.45 -14.53
C GLY A 257 -23.19 1.93 -13.09
N THR A 258 -24.00 1.53 -12.10
CA THR A 258 -23.83 1.98 -10.71
C THR A 258 -22.55 1.41 -10.12
N TRP A 259 -22.28 0.11 -10.35
CA TRP A 259 -21.02 -0.50 -9.94
C TRP A 259 -19.79 0.14 -10.61
N ALA A 260 -19.89 0.54 -11.88
CA ALA A 260 -18.81 1.26 -12.56
C ALA A 260 -18.54 2.62 -11.90
N ILE A 261 -19.57 3.36 -11.49
CA ILE A 261 -19.42 4.63 -10.78
C ILE A 261 -18.76 4.42 -9.42
N ILE A 262 -19.21 3.41 -8.64
CA ILE A 262 -18.61 3.09 -7.34
C ILE A 262 -17.11 2.79 -7.51
N GLN A 263 -16.77 1.88 -8.42
CA GLN A 263 -15.38 1.51 -8.69
C GLN A 263 -14.54 2.70 -9.16
N ALA A 264 -15.09 3.61 -9.96
CA ALA A 264 -14.36 4.78 -10.46
C ALA A 264 -13.80 5.67 -9.34
N PHE A 265 -14.46 5.72 -8.18
CA PHE A 265 -13.99 6.46 -7.01
C PHE A 265 -13.18 5.59 -6.04
N THR A 266 -13.68 4.40 -5.72
CA THR A 266 -13.14 3.61 -4.61
C THR A 266 -11.93 2.75 -5.02
N SER A 267 -11.91 2.21 -6.24
CA SER A 267 -10.81 1.34 -6.69
C SER A 267 -9.47 2.08 -6.79
N PRO A 268 -9.36 3.29 -7.38
CA PRO A 268 -8.10 4.02 -7.41
C PRO A 268 -7.57 4.37 -6.01
N LEU A 269 -8.46 4.68 -5.07
CA LEU A 269 -8.07 4.96 -3.68
C LEU A 269 -7.58 3.71 -2.95
N SER A 270 -8.22 2.56 -3.18
CA SER A 270 -7.78 1.26 -2.64
C SER A 270 -6.39 0.87 -3.17
N ILE A 271 -6.17 1.00 -4.47
CA ILE A 271 -4.85 0.75 -5.09
C ILE A 271 -3.82 1.74 -4.53
N PHE A 272 -4.17 3.02 -4.43
CA PHE A 272 -3.27 4.04 -3.88
C PHE A 272 -2.98 3.82 -2.40
N TYR A 273 -3.90 3.28 -1.60
CA TYR A 273 -3.64 2.85 -0.22
C TYR A 273 -2.54 1.79 -0.15
N ARG A 274 -2.58 0.75 -1.00
CA ARG A 274 -1.55 -0.30 -1.03
C ARG A 274 -0.18 0.24 -1.41
N PHE A 275 -0.13 1.17 -2.37
CA PHE A 275 1.10 1.87 -2.74
C PHE A 275 1.63 2.75 -1.59
N HIS A 276 0.80 3.65 -1.06
CA HIS A 276 1.23 4.60 -0.03
C HIS A 276 1.59 3.92 1.29
N SER A 277 0.84 2.89 1.70
CA SER A 277 1.21 2.08 2.86
C SER A 277 2.56 1.37 2.69
N SER A 278 2.92 0.93 1.47
CA SER A 278 4.27 0.41 1.18
C SER A 278 5.35 1.48 1.37
N VAL A 279 5.08 2.72 0.96
CA VAL A 279 5.97 3.88 1.21
C VAL A 279 6.14 4.12 2.71
N CYS A 280 5.04 4.19 3.47
CA CYS A 280 5.11 4.35 4.93
C CYS A 280 5.88 3.20 5.61
N LEU A 281 5.72 1.96 5.14
CA LEU A 281 6.47 0.82 5.65
C LEU A 281 7.97 0.93 5.32
N ALA A 282 8.33 1.46 4.15
CA ALA A 282 9.72 1.74 3.80
C ALA A 282 10.32 2.82 4.70
N ASP A 283 9.56 3.88 5.00
CA ASP A 283 9.97 4.94 5.93
C ASP A 283 10.17 4.38 7.35
N ILE A 284 9.21 3.59 7.85
CA ILE A 284 9.35 2.84 9.11
C ILE A 284 10.62 1.98 9.09
N TRP A 285 10.86 1.26 8.00
CA TRP A 285 12.03 0.41 7.84
C TRP A 285 13.32 1.24 7.88
N GLN A 286 13.34 2.48 7.40
CA GLN A 286 14.53 3.32 7.48
C GLN A 286 14.71 3.98 8.86
N GLU A 287 13.66 4.62 9.37
CA GLU A 287 13.75 5.57 10.47
C GLU A 287 13.70 4.94 11.86
N VAL A 288 12.95 3.83 12.06
CA VAL A 288 12.77 3.24 13.40
C VAL A 288 14.09 2.83 14.06
N TYR A 289 15.09 2.48 13.26
CA TYR A 289 16.38 1.94 13.72
C TYR A 289 17.57 2.88 13.44
N ASN A 290 17.30 4.10 12.98
CA ASN A 290 18.32 5.09 12.70
C ASN A 290 18.76 5.78 14.02
N ASP A 291 20.05 5.77 14.33
CA ASP A 291 20.59 6.30 15.59
C ASP A 291 20.60 7.85 15.61
N ASN A 292 20.54 8.50 14.44
CA ASN A 292 20.61 9.96 14.34
C ASN A 292 19.39 10.67 14.94
N GLY A 293 18.18 10.10 14.84
CA GLY A 293 16.99 10.63 15.53
C GLY A 293 17.07 10.52 17.06
N ASN A 294 17.94 9.64 17.57
CA ASN A 294 18.18 9.41 18.99
C ASN A 294 19.10 10.49 19.62
N ASN A 295 19.88 11.21 18.80
CA ASN A 295 20.74 12.29 19.29
C ASN A 295 19.95 13.54 19.69
N ASP A 296 18.87 13.87 18.97
CA ASP A 296 17.98 14.97 19.38
C ASP A 296 17.10 14.60 20.58
N GLY A 297 16.69 13.32 20.68
CA GLY A 297 16.03 12.77 21.87
C GLY A 297 16.93 12.72 23.11
N ARG A 298 18.20 12.33 22.97
CA ARG A 298 19.19 12.39 24.06
C ARG A 298 19.57 13.81 24.45
N ARG A 299 19.64 14.74 23.49
CA ARG A 299 19.87 16.17 23.77
C ARG A 299 18.73 16.79 24.56
N SER A 300 17.48 16.49 24.18
CA SER A 300 16.29 17.00 24.88
C SER A 300 16.11 16.39 26.27
N ILE A 301 16.35 15.09 26.45
CA ILE A 301 16.36 14.45 27.78
C ILE A 301 17.52 14.96 28.64
N GLY A 302 18.72 15.07 28.08
CA GLY A 302 19.87 15.62 28.78
C GLY A 302 19.72 17.10 29.16
N GLN A 303 19.01 17.89 28.36
CA GLN A 303 18.65 19.27 28.70
C GLN A 303 17.60 19.32 29.81
N TYR A 304 16.58 18.46 29.78
CA TYR A 304 15.57 18.37 30.83
C TYR A 304 16.14 17.93 32.18
N GLU A 305 17.02 16.93 32.19
CA GLU A 305 17.72 16.48 33.39
C GLU A 305 18.67 17.55 33.95
N ARG A 306 19.36 18.29 33.06
CA ARG A 306 20.23 19.39 33.45
C ARG A 306 19.45 20.60 34.00
N GLN A 307 18.27 20.90 33.44
CA GLN A 307 17.36 21.92 33.96
C GLN A 307 16.81 21.52 35.35
N ARG A 308 16.49 20.23 35.52
CA ARG A 308 16.01 19.68 36.79
C ARG A 308 17.09 19.71 37.88
N SER A 309 18.35 19.41 37.53
CA SER A 309 19.46 19.52 38.49
C SER A 309 19.77 20.96 38.89
N LEU A 310 19.65 21.92 37.95
CA LEU A 310 19.83 23.34 38.26
C LEU A 310 18.74 23.85 39.21
N ASN A 311 17.47 23.53 38.94
CA ASN A 311 16.36 23.87 39.83
C ASN A 311 16.48 23.23 41.22
N MET A 312 17.15 22.08 41.35
CA MET A 312 17.35 21.40 42.64
C MET A 312 18.46 22.05 43.47
N ASN A 313 19.49 22.58 42.80
CA ASN A 313 20.56 23.34 43.44
C ASN A 313 20.09 24.73 43.89
N ASP A 314 19.26 25.42 43.07
CA ASP A 314 18.68 26.73 43.44
C ASP A 314 17.76 26.65 44.68
N ILE A 315 17.13 25.50 44.92
CA ILE A 315 16.32 25.27 46.13
C ILE A 315 17.22 25.09 47.36
N GLN A 316 18.36 24.39 47.23
CA GLN A 316 19.31 24.22 48.34
C GLN A 316 20.04 25.52 48.72
N ASP A 317 20.31 26.40 47.75
CA ASP A 317 20.95 27.69 48.01
C ASP A 317 19.98 28.74 48.62
N SER A 318 18.66 28.47 48.61
CA SER A 318 17.63 29.33 49.22
C SER A 318 17.31 29.01 50.70
N GLU A 319 17.87 27.92 51.24
CA GLU A 319 17.68 27.47 52.63
C GLU A 319 18.88 27.81 53.56
N HIS A 320 19.84 28.62 53.09
CA HIS A 320 20.97 29.15 53.86
C HIS A 320 20.96 30.67 53.96
#